data_AF-X1I7M2-F1
#
_entry.id   AF-X1I7M2-F1
#
_cell.length_a   1.000
_cell.length_b   1.000
_cell.length_c   1.000
_cell.angle_alpha   90.00
_cell.angle_beta   90.00
_cell.angle_gamma   90.00
#
_symmetry.space_group_name_H-M   'P 1'
#
loop_
_entity.id
_entity.type
_entity.pdbx_description
1 polymer ?
#
loop_
_entity_poly.entity_id
_entity_poly.type
_entity_poly.pdbx_seq_one_letter_code
_entity_poly.pdbx_strand_id
1 'polypeptide(L)'
;YYAVNASMSGDKRFMRIKRGVWGLVKWQYKDANIKYSLTSYCLKDGTMFLTSYMRPFFPKEENAVEIIFIDKEGNEIEAIVNNDLNYIFGLKEWYEKKKLKVNDIIFIGLIDYDRKRYFLVTEDETKIESQDDLSEKIFKILQVAGHSLTYKEICERVLEVEVNEENLFSKYIDNILRKDFRFIEEKEEMWGLFDWLSEIKKLQLRLINSEDNENLKKLLQKVFEFLGFETSIVLEREVSFILAKALLDYKTYNLIVDAKLSDEKSEKIQKYEHWNELSKVKEET
;
A
#
# COMPACT_ATOMS: atom_id res chain seq x y z
N TYR A 1 -15.20 -5.37 32.79
CA TYR A 1 -15.78 -5.42 31.42
C TYR A 1 -15.56 -4.14 30.60
N TYR A 2 -15.71 -2.92 31.14
CA TYR A 2 -15.45 -1.67 30.41
C TYR A 2 -13.95 -1.28 30.31
N ALA A 3 -13.12 -1.67 31.27
CA ALA A 3 -11.71 -1.28 31.33
C ALA A 3 -10.80 -1.95 30.27
N VAL A 4 -11.17 -3.13 29.77
CA VAL A 4 -10.34 -3.89 28.80
C VAL A 4 -10.53 -3.39 27.36
N ASN A 5 -11.71 -2.85 27.04
CA ASN A 5 -11.88 -2.10 25.80
C ASN A 5 -11.06 -0.79 25.85
N ALA A 6 -10.87 -0.20 27.03
CA ALA A 6 -10.14 1.06 27.21
C ALA A 6 -8.61 0.88 27.11
N SER A 7 -8.04 -0.22 27.63
CA SER A 7 -6.59 -0.47 27.50
C SER A 7 -6.20 -0.88 26.08
N MET A 8 -7.02 -1.69 25.39
CA MET A 8 -6.80 -2.06 23.98
C MET A 8 -7.19 -0.95 22.99
N SER A 9 -8.08 -0.01 23.35
CA SER A 9 -8.33 1.19 22.53
C SER A 9 -7.19 2.20 22.60
N GLY A 10 -6.33 2.11 23.63
CA GLY A 10 -5.16 2.98 23.78
C GLY A 10 -3.93 2.49 23.02
N ASP A 11 -3.88 1.20 22.69
CA ASP A 11 -2.73 0.57 22.04
C ASP A 11 -2.95 0.44 20.52
N LYS A 12 -2.22 1.26 19.74
CA LYS A 12 -2.36 1.40 18.27
C LYS A 12 -2.05 0.12 17.46
N ARG A 13 -1.70 -0.98 18.14
CA ARG A 13 -1.28 -2.26 17.56
C ARG A 13 -2.41 -3.27 17.34
N PHE A 14 -3.55 -3.07 18.00
CA PHE A 14 -4.68 -4.00 17.93
C PHE A 14 -5.92 -3.27 17.43
N MET A 15 -6.56 -3.81 16.40
CA MET A 15 -7.81 -3.29 15.88
C MET A 15 -8.92 -4.31 16.04
N ARG A 16 -10.04 -3.86 16.57
CA ARG A 16 -11.20 -4.71 16.79
C ARG A 16 -11.89 -5.01 15.44
N ILE A 17 -11.87 -6.27 14.99
CA ILE A 17 -12.50 -6.71 13.73
C ILE A 17 -13.98 -7.06 13.95
N LYS A 18 -14.33 -7.66 15.11
CA LYS A 18 -15.72 -7.92 15.53
C LYS A 18 -15.87 -7.78 17.04
N ARG A 19 -17.11 -7.84 17.57
CA ARG A 19 -17.37 -7.74 19.01
C ARG A 19 -16.72 -8.91 19.78
N GLY A 20 -15.50 -8.70 20.28
CA GLY A 20 -14.71 -9.71 21.00
C GLY A 20 -13.51 -10.26 20.22
N VAL A 21 -13.42 -9.96 18.91
CA VAL A 21 -12.34 -10.40 18.02
C VAL A 21 -11.45 -9.21 17.67
N TRP A 22 -10.17 -9.33 17.97
CA TRP A 22 -9.15 -8.30 17.70
C TRP A 22 -8.18 -8.84 16.65
N GLY A 23 -8.02 -8.11 15.55
CA GLY A 23 -7.00 -8.35 14.55
C GLY A 23 -5.77 -7.49 14.78
N LEU A 24 -4.60 -8.05 14.49
CA LEU A 24 -3.31 -7.38 14.65
C LEU A 24 -3.04 -6.40 13.51
N VAL A 25 -2.70 -5.16 13.88
CA VAL A 25 -2.13 -4.17 12.95
C VAL A 25 -0.63 -4.46 12.85
N LYS A 26 -0.19 -4.84 11.64
CA LYS A 26 1.11 -5.43 11.31
C LYS A 26 2.35 -4.51 11.51
N TRP A 27 2.27 -3.42 12.28
CA TRP A 27 3.30 -2.35 12.29
C TRP A 27 3.91 -1.96 13.64
N GLN A 28 3.83 -2.83 14.64
CA GLN A 28 4.76 -2.77 15.78
C GLN A 28 5.17 -4.18 16.24
N TYR A 29 5.72 -4.98 15.32
CA TYR A 29 6.44 -6.23 15.65
C TYR A 29 7.74 -5.99 16.44
N LYS A 30 8.01 -4.78 16.91
CA LYS A 30 9.10 -4.54 17.87
C LYS A 30 8.88 -5.22 19.22
N ASP A 31 7.67 -5.72 19.50
CA ASP A 31 7.33 -6.43 20.75
C ASP A 31 6.87 -7.90 20.55
N ALA A 32 6.94 -8.43 19.33
CA ALA A 32 6.79 -9.86 19.05
C ALA A 32 8.10 -10.60 19.36
N ASN A 33 8.43 -10.69 20.65
CA ASN A 33 9.82 -10.87 21.07
C ASN A 33 10.27 -12.33 21.19
N ILE A 34 9.38 -13.30 20.94
CA ILE A 34 9.69 -14.71 21.15
C ILE A 34 9.66 -15.45 19.82
N LYS A 35 10.86 -15.67 19.29
CA LYS A 35 11.11 -16.56 18.16
C LYS A 35 11.29 -17.99 18.68
N TYR A 36 10.48 -18.92 18.19
CA TYR A 36 10.57 -20.34 18.55
C TYR A 36 10.76 -21.19 17.29
N SER A 37 11.71 -22.12 17.33
CA SER A 37 11.96 -23.07 16.23
C SER A 37 11.39 -24.43 16.57
N LEU A 38 10.58 -24.98 15.67
CA LEU A 38 9.87 -26.23 15.88
C LEU A 38 10.80 -27.43 15.75
N THR A 39 10.74 -28.33 16.74
CA THR A 39 11.45 -29.61 16.71
C THR A 39 10.53 -30.74 16.25
N SER A 40 11.10 -31.91 15.96
CA SER A 40 10.31 -33.11 15.65
C SER A 40 9.33 -33.50 16.77
N TYR A 41 9.71 -33.28 18.03
CA TYR A 41 8.86 -33.53 19.20
C TYR A 41 7.67 -32.57 19.27
N CYS A 42 7.90 -31.29 18.96
CA CYS A 42 6.84 -30.27 18.91
C CYS A 42 5.73 -30.66 17.93
N LEU A 43 6.12 -31.07 16.72
CA LEU A 43 5.18 -31.41 15.65
C LEU A 43 4.41 -32.71 15.94
N LYS A 44 5.10 -33.71 16.52
CA LYS A 44 4.49 -35.01 16.82
C LYS A 44 3.38 -34.90 17.87
N ASP A 45 3.65 -34.17 18.95
CA ASP A 45 2.81 -34.12 20.14
C ASP A 45 1.97 -32.84 20.23
N GLY A 46 2.14 -31.89 19.29
CA GLY A 46 1.45 -30.60 19.31
C GLY A 46 1.90 -29.72 20.48
N THR A 47 3.19 -29.79 20.81
CA THR A 47 3.78 -29.15 21.98
C THR A 47 4.74 -28.02 21.62
N MET A 48 5.03 -27.17 22.59
CA MET A 48 6.03 -26.12 22.51
C MET A 48 6.75 -25.99 23.85
N PHE A 49 8.04 -26.31 23.88
CA PHE A 49 8.84 -26.24 25.10
C PHE A 49 9.11 -24.79 25.51
N LEU A 50 8.91 -24.48 26.78
CA LEU A 50 9.17 -23.18 27.38
C LEU A 50 10.64 -23.08 27.79
N THR A 51 11.43 -22.45 26.92
CA THR A 51 12.81 -22.08 27.20
C THR A 51 12.90 -21.08 28.37
N SER A 52 14.08 -20.94 28.96
CA SER A 52 14.31 -20.02 30.09
C SER A 52 13.88 -18.58 29.81
N TYR A 53 14.03 -18.11 28.57
CA TYR A 53 13.63 -16.77 28.16
C TYR A 53 12.12 -16.64 27.86
N MET A 54 11.41 -17.73 27.56
CA MET A 54 9.97 -17.73 27.30
C MET A 54 9.13 -17.80 28.57
N ARG A 55 9.60 -18.55 29.57
CA ARG A 55 8.87 -18.77 30.83
C ARG A 55 8.34 -17.50 31.51
N PRO A 56 9.03 -16.35 31.52
CA PRO A 56 8.51 -15.13 32.14
C PRO A 56 7.26 -14.56 31.48
N PHE A 57 6.95 -14.95 30.23
CA PHE A 57 5.84 -14.41 29.46
C PHE A 57 4.54 -15.20 29.63
N PHE A 58 4.58 -16.34 30.31
CA PHE A 58 3.44 -17.22 30.53
C PHE A 58 3.07 -17.28 32.02
N PRO A 59 1.76 -17.49 32.33
CA PRO A 59 1.27 -17.52 33.70
C PRO A 59 1.88 -18.67 34.50
N LYS A 60 2.20 -18.38 35.77
CA LYS A 60 2.87 -19.29 36.71
C LYS A 60 2.05 -19.56 37.98
N GLU A 61 0.79 -19.14 37.99
CA GLU A 61 -0.04 -19.25 39.20
C GLU A 61 -0.33 -20.71 39.59
N GLU A 62 -0.43 -21.60 38.61
CA GLU A 62 -0.80 -23.01 38.80
C GLU A 62 0.06 -23.94 37.93
N ASN A 63 0.05 -25.24 38.24
CA ASN A 63 0.84 -26.24 37.51
C ASN A 63 0.39 -26.39 36.05
N ALA A 64 -0.91 -26.23 35.77
CA ALA A 64 -1.48 -26.26 34.44
C ALA A 64 -2.42 -25.06 34.27
N VAL A 65 -2.13 -24.20 33.29
CA VAL A 65 -2.89 -22.97 33.07
C VAL A 65 -3.40 -22.90 31.63
N GLU A 66 -4.70 -22.74 31.46
CA GLU A 66 -5.32 -22.49 30.16
C GLU A 66 -4.95 -21.11 29.63
N ILE A 67 -4.57 -21.08 28.35
CA ILE A 67 -4.25 -19.88 27.58
C ILE A 67 -4.92 -19.97 26.21
N ILE A 68 -5.08 -18.82 25.55
CA ILE A 68 -5.64 -18.74 24.21
C ILE A 68 -4.62 -18.09 23.29
N PHE A 69 -4.26 -18.77 22.21
CA PHE A 69 -3.57 -18.15 21.08
C PHE A 69 -4.57 -17.66 20.04
N ILE A 70 -4.23 -16.57 19.37
CA ILE A 70 -4.96 -16.03 18.22
C ILE A 70 -4.03 -16.10 17.01
N ASP A 71 -4.45 -16.78 15.94
CA ASP A 71 -3.67 -16.85 14.70
C ASP A 71 -3.84 -15.61 13.81
N LYS A 72 -3.11 -15.57 12.69
CA LYS A 72 -3.18 -14.46 11.71
C LYS A 72 -4.60 -14.25 11.18
N GLU A 73 -5.35 -15.33 10.99
CA GLU A 73 -6.73 -15.31 10.49
C GLU A 73 -7.76 -14.96 11.58
N GLY A 74 -7.33 -14.80 12.83
CA GLY A 74 -8.19 -14.47 13.97
C GLY A 74 -8.89 -15.68 14.61
N ASN A 75 -8.45 -16.90 14.31
CA ASN A 75 -8.96 -18.11 14.96
C ASN A 75 -8.36 -18.22 16.37
N GLU A 76 -9.20 -18.59 17.34
CA GLU A 76 -8.76 -18.90 18.71
C GLU A 76 -8.27 -20.36 18.77
N ILE A 77 -7.13 -20.56 19.45
CA ILE A 77 -6.49 -21.86 19.67
C ILE A 77 -6.34 -22.02 21.17
N GLU A 78 -7.06 -22.98 21.74
CA GLU A 78 -6.96 -23.31 23.15
C GLU A 78 -5.68 -24.11 23.40
N ALA A 79 -4.89 -23.66 24.38
CA ALA A 79 -3.67 -24.33 24.76
C ALA A 79 -3.48 -24.29 26.28
N ILE A 80 -2.67 -25.20 26.81
CA ILE A 80 -2.39 -25.28 28.24
C ILE A 80 -0.89 -25.16 28.47
N VAL A 81 -0.52 -24.22 29.34
CA VAL A 81 0.83 -24.05 29.89
C VAL A 81 1.02 -25.04 31.02
N ASN A 82 1.88 -26.04 30.84
CA ASN A 82 2.32 -26.94 31.90
C ASN A 82 3.62 -26.41 32.51
N ASN A 83 3.52 -25.86 33.72
CA ASN A 83 4.65 -25.25 34.43
C ASN A 83 5.61 -26.28 35.04
N ASP A 84 5.13 -27.47 35.41
CA ASP A 84 5.96 -28.55 35.96
C ASP A 84 6.91 -29.10 34.88
N LEU A 85 6.37 -29.36 33.69
CA LEU A 85 7.08 -29.96 32.57
C LEU A 85 7.66 -28.92 31.60
N ASN A 86 7.40 -27.63 31.84
CA ASN A 86 7.87 -26.49 31.05
C ASN A 86 7.55 -26.61 29.56
N TYR A 87 6.31 -26.93 29.22
CA TYR A 87 5.84 -26.89 27.82
C TYR A 87 4.39 -26.44 27.73
N ILE A 88 4.00 -26.02 26.54
CA ILE A 88 2.62 -25.76 26.14
C ILE A 88 2.14 -26.91 25.28
N PHE A 89 0.89 -27.36 25.45
CA PHE A 89 0.25 -28.35 24.59
C PHE A 89 -1.12 -27.86 24.10
N GLY A 90 -1.61 -28.47 23.01
CA GLY A 90 -2.85 -28.05 22.33
C GLY A 90 -2.64 -27.43 20.94
N LEU A 91 -1.39 -27.42 20.43
CA LEU A 91 -1.06 -26.77 19.16
C LEU A 91 -1.10 -27.71 17.94
N LYS A 92 -1.47 -28.98 18.14
CA LYS A 92 -1.38 -30.04 17.11
C LYS A 92 -2.20 -29.70 15.87
N GLU A 93 -3.48 -29.40 16.05
CA GLU A 93 -4.38 -29.10 14.94
C GLU A 93 -3.92 -27.86 14.16
N TRP A 94 -3.40 -26.86 14.87
CA TRP A 94 -2.87 -25.66 14.23
C TRP A 94 -1.59 -25.95 13.42
N TYR A 95 -0.66 -26.75 13.95
CA TYR A 95 0.53 -27.19 13.20
C TYR A 95 0.18 -27.97 11.94
N GLU A 96 -0.79 -28.89 12.04
CA GLU A 96 -1.28 -29.69 10.90
C GLU A 96 -1.96 -28.81 9.85
N LYS A 97 -2.84 -27.89 10.26
CA LYS A 97 -3.51 -26.93 9.38
C LYS A 97 -2.52 -26.04 8.63
N LYS A 98 -1.48 -25.56 9.33
CA LYS A 98 -0.42 -24.72 8.76
C LYS A 98 0.67 -25.51 8.03
N LYS A 99 0.62 -26.86 8.04
CA LYS A 99 1.58 -27.77 7.39
C LYS A 99 3.04 -27.51 7.80
N LEU A 100 3.25 -27.22 9.09
CA LEU A 100 4.57 -26.86 9.61
C LEU A 100 5.54 -28.05 9.62
N LYS A 101 6.82 -27.76 9.42
CA LYS A 101 7.93 -28.71 9.34
C LYS A 101 8.98 -28.45 10.42
N VAL A 102 9.87 -29.42 10.59
CA VAL A 102 11.00 -29.30 11.51
C VAL A 102 11.85 -28.12 11.09
N ASN A 103 12.26 -27.31 12.05
CA ASN A 103 12.97 -26.03 11.91
C ASN A 103 12.15 -24.85 11.41
N ASP A 104 10.85 -25.02 11.12
CA ASP A 104 9.98 -23.87 10.87
C ASP A 104 9.94 -22.99 12.12
N ILE A 105 9.83 -21.69 11.89
CA ILE A 105 9.87 -20.68 12.94
C ILE A 105 8.47 -20.13 13.16
N ILE A 106 8.10 -20.03 14.43
CA ILE A 106 6.88 -19.36 14.88
C ILE A 106 7.25 -18.18 15.79
N PHE A 107 6.44 -17.14 15.74
CA PHE A 107 6.52 -15.97 16.57
C PHE A 107 5.32 -15.92 17.49
N ILE A 108 5.63 -15.63 18.76
CA ILE A 108 4.64 -15.49 19.82
C ILE A 108 4.74 -14.08 20.36
N GLY A 109 3.60 -13.50 20.69
CA GLY A 109 3.58 -12.34 21.55
C GLY A 109 2.34 -12.25 22.41
N LEU A 110 2.49 -11.46 23.46
CA LEU A 110 1.49 -11.25 24.47
C LEU A 110 0.45 -10.24 23.98
N ILE A 111 -0.83 -10.58 24.09
CA ILE A 111 -1.95 -9.66 23.81
C ILE A 111 -2.46 -9.09 25.12
N ASP A 112 -2.81 -9.97 26.06
CA ASP A 112 -3.39 -9.62 27.35
C ASP A 112 -2.98 -10.69 28.37
N TYR A 113 -2.16 -10.32 29.35
CA TYR A 113 -1.64 -11.25 30.36
C TYR A 113 -2.71 -11.68 31.34
N ASP A 114 -3.56 -10.76 31.80
CA ASP A 114 -4.62 -11.04 32.78
C ASP A 114 -5.66 -12.00 32.19
N ARG A 115 -5.91 -11.89 30.89
CA ARG A 115 -6.80 -12.80 30.14
C ARG A 115 -6.10 -13.99 29.53
N LYS A 116 -4.79 -14.13 29.72
CA LYS A 116 -3.99 -15.27 29.21
C LYS A 116 -4.10 -15.42 27.69
N ARG A 117 -4.11 -14.30 26.98
CA ARG A 117 -4.26 -14.23 25.51
C ARG A 117 -2.95 -13.83 24.83
N TYR A 118 -2.64 -14.56 23.77
CA TYR A 118 -1.40 -14.47 23.01
C TYR A 118 -1.70 -14.50 21.51
N PHE A 119 -0.79 -13.99 20.67
CA PHE A 119 -0.85 -14.25 19.23
C PHE A 119 0.19 -15.29 18.84
N LEU A 120 -0.10 -16.01 17.76
CA LEU A 120 0.75 -17.06 17.22
C LEU A 120 0.79 -16.94 15.68
N VAL A 121 1.96 -16.68 15.11
CA VAL A 121 2.14 -16.55 13.66
C VAL A 121 3.42 -17.25 13.20
N THR A 122 3.47 -17.69 11.95
CA THR A 122 4.63 -18.34 11.34
C THR A 122 5.61 -17.31 10.76
N GLU A 123 6.88 -17.67 10.57
CA GLU A 123 7.87 -16.78 9.95
C GLU A 123 7.48 -16.40 8.52
N ASP A 124 6.91 -17.32 7.74
CA ASP A 124 6.40 -17.00 6.40
C ASP A 124 5.26 -15.98 6.43
N GLU A 125 4.42 -16.00 7.45
CA GLU A 125 3.38 -14.98 7.66
C GLU A 125 3.93 -13.62 8.09
N THR A 126 5.13 -13.61 8.70
CA THR A 126 5.86 -12.39 9.03
C THR A 126 6.62 -11.81 7.84
N LYS A 127 6.90 -12.61 6.79
CA LYS A 127 7.48 -12.09 5.56
C LYS A 127 6.50 -11.08 4.94
N ILE A 128 7.04 -9.91 4.66
CA ILE A 128 6.33 -8.75 4.15
C ILE A 128 5.86 -9.11 2.72
N GLU A 129 4.56 -9.06 2.42
CA GLU A 129 4.15 -8.79 1.04
C GLU A 129 4.67 -7.38 0.75
N SER A 130 5.62 -7.26 -0.18
CA SER A 130 6.18 -5.94 -0.51
C SER A 130 5.03 -5.02 -0.91
N GLN A 131 5.20 -3.71 -0.67
CA GLN A 131 4.24 -2.72 -1.17
C GLN A 131 4.00 -2.88 -2.69
N ASP A 132 5.04 -3.33 -3.39
CA ASP A 132 5.00 -3.70 -4.80
C ASP A 132 4.06 -4.89 -5.07
N ASP A 133 4.00 -5.86 -4.17
CA ASP A 133 3.15 -7.06 -4.31
C ASP A 133 1.66 -6.73 -4.12
N LEU A 134 1.34 -5.86 -3.16
CA LEU A 134 -0.03 -5.37 -2.97
C LEU A 134 -0.48 -4.46 -4.13
N SER A 135 0.42 -3.61 -4.62
CA SER A 135 0.15 -2.82 -5.82
C SER A 135 -0.10 -3.73 -7.03
N GLU A 136 0.72 -4.75 -7.21
CA GLU A 136 0.54 -5.73 -8.29
C GLU A 136 -0.75 -6.55 -8.12
N LYS A 137 -1.14 -6.88 -6.89
CA LYS A 137 -2.42 -7.52 -6.58
C LYS A 137 -3.59 -6.64 -6.99
N ILE A 138 -3.57 -5.34 -6.64
CA ILE A 138 -4.60 -4.37 -7.04
C ILE A 138 -4.64 -4.24 -8.57
N PHE A 139 -3.48 -4.16 -9.22
CA PHE A 139 -3.37 -4.10 -10.68
C PHE A 139 -4.04 -5.30 -11.35
N LYS A 140 -3.74 -6.52 -10.90
CA LYS A 140 -4.37 -7.74 -11.42
C LYS A 140 -5.89 -7.77 -11.17
N ILE A 141 -6.35 -7.32 -10.00
CA ILE A 141 -7.78 -7.24 -9.68
C ILE A 141 -8.51 -6.34 -10.68
N LEU A 142 -7.97 -5.15 -10.94
CA LEU A 142 -8.54 -4.21 -11.90
C LEU A 142 -8.45 -4.75 -13.33
N GLN A 143 -7.31 -5.34 -13.72
CA GLN A 143 -7.14 -5.93 -15.05
C GLN A 143 -8.14 -7.05 -15.32
N VAL A 144 -8.41 -7.92 -14.34
CA VAL A 144 -9.41 -8.99 -14.44
C VAL A 144 -10.83 -8.45 -14.46
N ALA A 145 -11.13 -7.39 -13.70
CA ALA A 145 -12.44 -6.75 -13.73
C ALA A 145 -12.73 -6.10 -15.09
N GLY A 146 -11.71 -5.52 -15.74
CA GLY A 146 -11.83 -4.86 -17.04
C GLY A 146 -12.65 -3.55 -17.02
N HIS A 147 -13.05 -3.09 -15.84
CA HIS A 147 -13.75 -1.83 -15.60
C HIS A 147 -13.35 -1.25 -14.25
N SER A 148 -13.65 0.03 -14.02
CA SER A 148 -13.38 0.68 -12.74
C SER A 148 -14.17 0.04 -11.61
N LEU A 149 -13.54 -0.07 -10.45
CA LEU A 149 -14.11 -0.64 -9.22
C LEU A 149 -14.18 0.45 -8.16
N THR A 150 -15.18 0.35 -7.29
CA THR A 150 -15.22 1.19 -6.09
C THR A 150 -14.03 0.84 -5.19
N TYR A 151 -13.56 1.82 -4.44
CA TYR A 151 -12.55 1.63 -3.41
C TYR A 151 -12.93 0.52 -2.43
N LYS A 152 -14.22 0.42 -2.08
CA LYS A 152 -14.76 -0.66 -1.24
C LYS A 152 -14.56 -2.03 -1.90
N GLU A 153 -14.93 -2.20 -3.16
CA GLU A 153 -14.76 -3.47 -3.87
C GLU A 153 -13.28 -3.87 -4.01
N ILE A 154 -12.39 -2.89 -4.22
CA ILE A 154 -10.94 -3.15 -4.24
C ILE A 154 -10.49 -3.65 -2.87
N CYS A 155 -10.89 -2.97 -1.79
CA CYS A 155 -10.56 -3.41 -0.44
C CYS A 155 -11.08 -4.82 -0.14
N GLU A 156 -12.33 -5.12 -0.50
CA GLU A 156 -12.94 -6.44 -0.26
C GLU A 156 -12.25 -7.55 -1.06
N ARG A 157 -11.85 -7.28 -2.30
CA ARG A 157 -11.13 -8.26 -3.14
C ARG A 157 -9.67 -8.44 -2.74
N VAL A 158 -9.01 -7.37 -2.30
CA VAL A 158 -7.62 -7.45 -1.82
C VAL A 158 -7.54 -8.19 -0.49
N LEU A 159 -8.49 -7.93 0.41
CA LEU A 159 -8.52 -8.47 1.76
C LEU A 159 -9.33 -9.78 1.89
N GLU A 160 -10.10 -10.15 0.86
CA GLU A 160 -10.96 -11.34 0.83
C GLU A 160 -12.00 -11.37 1.97
N VAL A 161 -12.42 -10.19 2.46
CA VAL A 161 -13.40 -10.00 3.54
C VAL A 161 -14.31 -8.81 3.25
N GLU A 162 -15.56 -8.84 3.71
CA GLU A 162 -16.47 -7.70 3.63
C GLU A 162 -15.99 -6.53 4.51
N VAL A 163 -15.92 -5.33 3.94
CA VAL A 163 -15.42 -4.13 4.62
C VAL A 163 -16.60 -3.22 4.96
N ASN A 164 -16.92 -3.09 6.25
CA ASN A 164 -18.04 -2.29 6.73
C ASN A 164 -17.65 -0.90 7.26
N GLU A 165 -16.36 -0.64 7.54
CA GLU A 165 -15.83 0.65 8.04
C GLU A 165 -14.41 0.91 7.49
N GLU A 166 -13.99 2.18 7.40
CA GLU A 166 -12.61 2.58 7.06
C GLU A 166 -11.61 1.93 8.03
N ASN A 167 -10.80 1.01 7.53
CA ASN A 167 -9.82 0.27 8.31
C ASN A 167 -8.38 0.67 7.91
N LEU A 168 -7.37 0.32 8.72
CA LEU A 168 -5.98 0.71 8.44
C LEU A 168 -5.45 0.13 7.11
N PHE A 169 -5.97 -1.03 6.68
CA PHE A 169 -5.66 -1.61 5.37
C PHE A 169 -6.29 -0.83 4.23
N SER A 170 -7.49 -0.28 4.44
CA SER A 170 -8.13 0.62 3.48
C SER A 170 -7.24 1.86 3.32
N LYS A 171 -6.78 2.50 4.40
CA LYS A 171 -5.86 3.65 4.30
C LYS A 171 -4.56 3.32 3.56
N TYR A 172 -4.08 2.09 3.66
CA TYR A 172 -2.90 1.64 2.92
C TYR A 172 -3.18 1.42 1.43
N ILE A 173 -4.31 0.81 1.10
CA ILE A 173 -4.79 0.66 -0.29
C ILE A 173 -5.02 2.04 -0.91
N ASP A 174 -5.61 2.98 -0.18
CA ASP A 174 -5.79 4.37 -0.62
C ASP A 174 -4.44 5.02 -0.93
N ASN A 175 -3.45 4.85 -0.04
CA ASN A 175 -2.10 5.37 -0.27
C ASN A 175 -1.41 4.74 -1.49
N ILE A 176 -1.62 3.44 -1.75
CA ILE A 176 -1.11 2.79 -2.98
C ILE A 176 -1.81 3.36 -4.21
N LEU A 177 -3.15 3.39 -4.19
CA LEU A 177 -3.97 3.91 -5.28
C LEU A 177 -3.62 5.35 -5.64
N ARG A 178 -3.31 6.19 -4.64
CA ARG A 178 -2.91 7.59 -4.84
C ARG A 178 -1.47 7.78 -5.30
N LYS A 179 -0.55 6.85 -5.00
CA LYS A 179 0.89 7.00 -5.28
C LYS A 179 1.36 6.25 -6.52
N ASP A 180 0.76 5.11 -6.82
CA ASP A 180 1.15 4.31 -8.00
C ASP A 180 0.46 4.89 -9.24
N PHE A 181 1.26 5.37 -10.18
CA PHE A 181 0.83 6.04 -11.40
C PHE A 181 0.02 5.14 -12.35
N ARG A 182 0.01 3.83 -12.12
CA ARG A 182 -0.83 2.89 -12.89
C ARG A 182 -2.30 3.01 -12.54
N PHE A 183 -2.65 3.58 -11.38
CA PHE A 183 -4.03 3.75 -10.94
C PHE A 183 -4.52 5.18 -11.16
N ILE A 184 -5.82 5.30 -11.41
CA ILE A 184 -6.48 6.58 -11.55
C ILE A 184 -7.85 6.56 -10.90
N GLU A 185 -8.17 7.60 -10.15
CA GLU A 185 -9.51 7.89 -9.69
C GLU A 185 -10.31 8.51 -10.85
N GLU A 186 -11.25 7.74 -11.43
CA GLU A 186 -12.07 8.20 -12.58
C GLU A 186 -13.24 9.09 -12.13
N LYS A 187 -13.82 8.75 -10.98
CA LYS A 187 -14.90 9.42 -10.27
C LYS A 187 -14.67 9.20 -8.78
N GLU A 188 -15.32 9.99 -7.94
CA GLU A 188 -15.22 9.90 -6.48
C GLU A 188 -15.33 8.42 -6.02
N GLU A 189 -14.28 7.94 -5.36
CA GLU A 189 -14.15 6.56 -4.86
C GLU A 189 -14.13 5.45 -5.92
N MET A 190 -14.02 5.76 -7.21
CA MET A 190 -13.95 4.80 -8.33
C MET A 190 -12.58 4.81 -8.96
N TRP A 191 -11.89 3.67 -8.87
CA TRP A 191 -10.52 3.51 -9.31
C TRP A 191 -10.43 2.59 -10.53
N GLY A 192 -9.59 2.98 -11.48
CA GLY A 192 -9.29 2.23 -12.70
C GLY A 192 -7.81 2.24 -13.04
N LEU A 193 -7.47 1.67 -14.19
CA LEU A 193 -6.10 1.68 -14.71
C LEU A 193 -5.88 2.89 -15.62
N PHE A 194 -4.73 3.55 -15.47
CA PHE A 194 -4.31 4.66 -16.31
C PHE A 194 -4.34 4.30 -17.81
N ASP A 195 -4.02 3.05 -18.15
CA ASP A 195 -3.99 2.56 -19.52
C ASP A 195 -5.36 2.52 -20.20
N TRP A 196 -6.46 2.47 -19.43
CA TRP A 196 -7.82 2.49 -19.95
C TRP A 196 -8.26 3.87 -20.46
N LEU A 197 -7.53 4.92 -20.08
CA LEU A 197 -7.84 6.27 -20.52
C LEU A 197 -7.55 6.45 -22.00
N SER A 198 -8.32 7.31 -22.67
CA SER A 198 -7.99 7.74 -24.03
C SER A 198 -6.65 8.50 -24.05
N GLU A 199 -5.94 8.47 -25.17
CA GLU A 199 -4.67 9.18 -25.32
C GLU A 199 -4.80 10.68 -25.01
N ILE A 200 -5.94 11.29 -25.36
CA ILE A 200 -6.27 12.68 -25.00
C ILE A 200 -6.26 12.86 -23.48
N LYS A 201 -6.94 11.98 -22.76
CA LYS A 201 -7.08 12.09 -21.31
C LYS A 201 -5.77 11.77 -20.58
N LYS A 202 -4.98 10.81 -21.10
CA LYS A 202 -3.61 10.55 -20.65
C LYS A 202 -2.71 11.78 -20.82
N LEU A 203 -2.77 12.46 -21.98
CA LEU A 203 -2.01 13.69 -22.24
C LEU A 203 -2.43 14.82 -21.29
N GLN A 204 -3.73 15.03 -21.08
CA GLN A 204 -4.25 16.03 -20.15
C GLN A 204 -3.73 15.82 -18.72
N LEU A 205 -3.80 14.60 -18.21
CA LEU A 205 -3.34 14.30 -16.85
C LEU A 205 -1.83 14.47 -16.68
N ARG A 206 -1.04 14.04 -17.67
CA ARG A 206 0.41 14.25 -17.67
C ARG A 206 0.76 15.73 -17.68
N LEU A 207 0.00 16.56 -18.39
CA LEU A 207 0.18 18.01 -18.39
C LEU A 207 -0.11 18.63 -17.01
N ILE A 208 -1.23 18.24 -16.38
CA ILE A 208 -1.63 18.76 -15.06
C ILE A 208 -0.62 18.40 -13.97
N ASN A 209 -0.07 17.18 -14.04
CA ASN A 209 0.84 16.64 -13.04
C ASN A 209 2.33 16.83 -13.40
N SER A 210 2.66 17.65 -14.40
CA SER A 210 4.06 17.87 -14.77
C SER A 210 4.77 18.68 -13.70
N GLU A 211 5.84 18.12 -13.12
CA GLU A 211 6.65 18.77 -12.08
C GLU A 211 7.90 19.47 -12.66
N ASP A 212 8.21 19.22 -13.93
CA ASP A 212 9.41 19.72 -14.61
C ASP A 212 9.05 20.48 -15.90
N ASN A 213 9.76 21.58 -16.15
CA ASN A 213 9.54 22.47 -17.29
C ASN A 213 9.87 21.83 -18.64
N GLU A 214 10.93 21.01 -18.73
CA GLU A 214 11.25 20.30 -19.96
C GLU A 214 10.19 19.24 -20.28
N ASN A 215 9.75 18.50 -19.26
CA ASN A 215 8.68 17.52 -19.43
C ASN A 215 7.37 18.18 -19.85
N LEU A 216 7.04 19.34 -19.26
CA LEU A 216 5.87 20.13 -19.66
C LEU A 216 5.94 20.53 -21.14
N LYS A 217 7.10 21.03 -21.60
CA LYS A 217 7.31 21.41 -23.01
C LYS A 217 7.17 20.21 -23.94
N LYS A 218 7.79 19.07 -23.62
CA LYS A 218 7.66 17.83 -24.41
C LYS A 218 6.20 17.35 -24.50
N LEU A 219 5.43 17.49 -23.42
CA LEU A 219 4.01 17.13 -23.39
C LEU A 219 3.16 18.11 -24.21
N LEU A 220 3.42 19.41 -24.11
CA LEU A 220 2.74 20.42 -24.92
C LEU A 220 3.01 20.23 -26.41
N GLN A 221 4.24 19.89 -26.78
CA GLN A 221 4.60 19.56 -28.16
C GLN A 221 3.70 18.44 -28.69
N LYS A 222 3.56 17.34 -27.94
CA LYS A 222 2.66 16.23 -28.29
C LYS A 222 1.19 16.64 -28.41
N VAL A 223 0.74 17.62 -27.62
CA VAL A 223 -0.62 18.15 -27.77
C VAL A 223 -0.79 18.91 -29.08
N PHE A 224 0.18 19.72 -29.49
CA PHE A 224 0.13 20.39 -30.79
C PHE A 224 0.19 19.38 -31.95
N GLU A 225 1.04 18.37 -31.87
CA GLU A 225 1.07 17.26 -32.84
C GLU A 225 -0.28 16.54 -32.93
N PHE A 226 -0.88 16.24 -31.77
CA PHE A 226 -2.21 15.62 -31.69
C PHE A 226 -3.30 16.49 -32.35
N LEU A 227 -3.19 17.82 -32.21
CA LEU A 227 -4.10 18.77 -32.86
C LEU A 227 -3.83 18.96 -34.36
N GLY A 228 -2.81 18.30 -34.93
CA GLY A 228 -2.48 18.34 -36.35
C GLY A 228 -1.48 19.42 -36.76
N PHE A 229 -0.76 20.00 -35.81
CA PHE A 229 0.34 20.92 -36.12
C PHE A 229 1.62 20.15 -36.40
N GLU A 230 2.42 20.61 -37.37
CA GLU A 230 3.82 20.20 -37.46
C GLU A 230 4.61 20.94 -36.38
N THR A 231 5.36 20.22 -35.55
CA THR A 231 6.10 20.83 -34.44
C THR A 231 7.60 20.62 -34.55
N SER A 232 8.37 21.59 -34.06
CA SER A 232 9.81 21.49 -33.90
C SER A 232 10.27 22.28 -32.68
N ILE A 233 11.37 21.87 -32.06
CA ILE A 233 12.01 22.63 -30.98
C ILE A 233 13.01 23.61 -31.61
N VAL A 234 12.89 24.89 -31.26
CA VAL A 234 13.82 25.94 -31.66
C VAL A 234 14.61 26.39 -30.44
N LEU A 235 15.92 26.52 -30.58
CA LEU A 235 16.81 26.97 -29.51
C LEU A 235 17.27 28.39 -29.82
N GLU A 236 17.06 29.30 -28.87
CA GLU A 236 17.63 30.65 -28.91
C GLU A 236 18.39 30.87 -27.61
N ARG A 237 19.71 31.00 -27.72
CA ARG A 237 20.65 31.01 -26.58
C ARG A 237 20.48 29.76 -25.70
N GLU A 238 20.13 29.94 -24.42
CA GLU A 238 19.91 28.87 -23.44
C GLU A 238 18.43 28.49 -23.29
N VAL A 239 17.53 29.07 -24.10
CA VAL A 239 16.08 28.87 -23.98
C VAL A 239 15.56 28.09 -25.19
N SER A 240 14.74 27.08 -24.93
CA SER A 240 14.06 26.28 -25.95
C SER A 240 12.59 26.68 -26.08
N PHE A 241 12.12 26.78 -27.32
CA PHE A 241 10.74 27.11 -27.68
C PHE A 241 10.13 26.02 -28.55
N ILE A 242 8.81 25.86 -28.49
CA ILE A 242 8.06 24.99 -29.40
C ILE A 242 7.57 25.85 -30.55
N LEU A 243 7.99 25.53 -31.77
CA LEU A 243 7.41 26.06 -32.99
C LEU A 243 6.34 25.09 -33.49
N ALA A 244 5.09 25.50 -33.47
CA ALA A 244 3.96 24.75 -34.02
C ALA A 244 3.45 25.42 -35.30
N LYS A 245 3.45 24.69 -36.40
CA LYS A 245 3.04 25.16 -37.73
C LYS A 245 1.70 24.54 -38.10
N ALA A 246 0.70 25.38 -38.33
CA ALA A 246 -0.52 24.97 -39.00
C ALA A 246 -0.35 25.16 -40.50
N LEU A 247 -0.21 24.05 -41.22
CA LEU A 247 -0.16 24.04 -42.68
C LEU A 247 -1.59 24.05 -43.22
N LEU A 248 -2.02 25.17 -43.81
CA LEU A 248 -3.25 25.26 -44.58
C LEU A 248 -2.91 25.38 -46.07
N ASP A 249 -3.84 24.96 -46.93
CA ASP A 249 -3.65 24.84 -48.39
C ASP A 249 -3.01 26.06 -49.07
N TYR A 250 -3.24 27.27 -48.54
CA TYR A 250 -2.77 28.53 -49.12
C TYR A 250 -1.94 29.39 -48.16
N LYS A 251 -1.75 28.95 -46.91
CA LYS A 251 -1.07 29.75 -45.89
C LYS A 251 -0.59 28.91 -44.72
N THR A 252 0.62 29.18 -44.27
CA THR A 252 1.14 28.61 -43.02
C THR A 252 1.00 29.62 -41.90
N TYR A 253 0.50 29.16 -40.75
CA TYR A 253 0.50 29.94 -39.51
C TYR A 253 1.51 29.32 -38.55
N ASN A 254 2.43 30.15 -38.08
CA ASN A 254 3.44 29.76 -37.10
C ASN A 254 3.02 30.24 -35.71
N LEU A 255 3.05 29.35 -34.72
CA LEU A 255 2.89 29.65 -33.31
C LEU A 255 4.19 29.30 -32.60
N ILE A 256 4.78 30.28 -31.91
CA ILE A 256 5.92 30.04 -31.02
C ILE A 256 5.38 29.99 -29.60
N VAL A 257 5.60 28.88 -28.92
CA VAL A 257 5.08 28.60 -27.59
C VAL A 257 6.25 28.38 -26.66
N ASP A 258 6.21 29.09 -25.54
CA ASP A 258 6.96 28.69 -24.36
C ASP A 258 6.00 28.30 -23.23
N ALA A 259 6.49 27.46 -22.34
CA ALA A 259 5.76 27.04 -21.16
C ALA A 259 6.70 26.93 -19.97
N LYS A 260 6.23 27.47 -18.84
CA LYS A 260 6.90 27.45 -17.55
C LYS A 260 5.88 27.10 -16.48
N LEU A 261 6.25 26.19 -15.60
CA LEU A 261 5.55 25.94 -14.35
C LEU A 261 5.78 27.14 -13.42
N SER A 262 4.70 27.71 -12.91
CA SER A 262 4.79 28.79 -11.93
C SER A 262 5.30 28.24 -10.60
N ASP A 263 6.22 28.97 -9.97
CA ASP A 263 6.72 28.64 -8.62
C ASP A 263 5.60 28.74 -7.56
N GLU A 264 4.58 29.57 -7.82
CA GLU A 264 3.37 29.69 -7.00
C GLU A 264 2.11 29.30 -7.77
N LYS A 265 1.26 28.46 -7.17
CA LYS A 265 0.05 27.86 -7.78
C LYS A 265 -1.05 28.87 -8.22
N SER A 266 -0.86 30.17 -8.01
CA SER A 266 -1.88 31.20 -8.28
C SER A 266 -1.37 32.51 -8.88
N GLU A 267 -0.07 32.66 -9.12
CA GLU A 267 0.44 33.88 -9.74
C GLU A 267 0.27 33.83 -11.26
N LYS A 268 -0.46 34.79 -11.81
CA LYS A 268 -0.40 35.06 -13.26
C LYS A 268 0.99 35.58 -13.57
N ILE A 269 1.63 35.04 -14.61
CA ILE A 269 2.89 35.57 -15.12
C ILE A 269 2.65 37.02 -15.58
N GLN A 270 3.06 37.98 -14.76
CA GLN A 270 2.87 39.41 -15.06
C GLN A 270 3.96 39.95 -16.01
N LYS A 271 5.16 39.38 -15.96
CA LYS A 271 6.26 39.65 -16.89
C LYS A 271 6.91 38.33 -17.28
N TYR A 272 6.94 38.07 -18.58
CA TYR A 272 7.58 36.89 -19.13
C TYR A 272 9.07 37.19 -19.38
N GLU A 273 9.93 36.42 -18.73
CA GLU A 273 11.37 36.69 -18.63
C GLU A 273 12.14 36.51 -19.95
N HIS A 274 11.66 35.66 -20.86
CA HIS A 274 12.30 35.38 -22.14
C HIS A 274 11.65 36.11 -23.33
N TRP A 275 10.99 37.25 -23.09
CA TRP A 275 10.29 37.98 -24.14
C TRP A 275 11.21 38.43 -25.29
N ASN A 276 12.45 38.78 -24.98
CA ASN A 276 13.43 39.22 -25.98
C ASN A 276 13.88 38.06 -26.88
N GLU A 277 14.17 36.91 -26.28
CA GLU A 277 14.52 35.67 -26.99
C GLU A 277 13.34 35.21 -27.87
N LEU A 278 12.12 35.20 -27.33
CA LEU A 278 10.92 34.82 -28.09
C LEU A 278 10.66 35.75 -29.27
N SER A 279 10.91 37.06 -29.11
CA SER A 279 10.76 38.05 -30.18
C SER A 279 11.74 37.83 -31.33
N LYS A 280 12.98 37.38 -31.03
CA LYS A 280 13.97 37.06 -32.06
C LYS A 280 13.61 35.81 -32.86
N VAL A 281 13.19 34.75 -32.17
CA VAL A 281 12.75 33.52 -32.85
C VAL A 281 11.64 33.82 -33.85
N LYS A 282 10.71 34.72 -33.50
CA LYS A 282 9.64 35.19 -34.39
C LYS A 282 10.15 35.91 -35.65
N GLU A 283 11.25 36.65 -35.57
CA GLU A 283 11.83 37.33 -36.73
C GLU A 283 12.53 36.34 -37.67
N GLU A 284 12.96 35.19 -37.15
CA GLU A 284 13.70 34.15 -37.88
C GLU A 284 12.80 33.04 -38.49
N THR A 285 11.50 33.00 -38.16
CA THR A 285 10.54 31.97 -38.60
C THR A 285 9.41 32.49 -39.48
#